data_AF-A0A2D7WHQ0-F1
#
_entry.id   AF-A0A2D7WHQ0-F1
#
_cell.length_a   1.000
_cell.length_b   1.000
_cell.length_c   1.000
_cell.angle_alpha   90.00
_cell.angle_beta   90.00
_cell.angle_gamma   90.00
#
_symmetry.space_group_name_H-M   'P 1'
#
loop_
_entity.id
_entity.type
_entity.pdbx_description
1 polymer ?
#
loop_
_entity_poly.entity_id
_entity_poly.type
_entity_poly.pdbx_seq_one_letter_code
_entity_poly.pdbx_strand_id
1 'polypeptide(L)'
;MLAGPLVLLATLIIMAGSSLWLPEGQAQVNNFVIPVVLLPAIWAVLFFYSVLDRLGRASVVIFILTAVHAALIAQHLLQAQQ
;
A
#
# COMPACT_ATOMS: atom_id res chain seq x y z
N MET A 1 9.11 -16.56 -9.24
CA MET A 1 9.15 -15.12 -8.90
C MET A 1 7.73 -14.58 -9.00
N LEU A 2 7.12 -14.12 -7.90
CA LEU A 2 5.82 -13.43 -7.93
C LEU A 2 6.01 -11.92 -7.73
N ALA A 3 7.11 -11.36 -8.25
CA ALA A 3 7.41 -9.93 -8.17
C ALA A 3 6.22 -9.09 -8.65
N GLY A 4 5.64 -9.41 -9.82
CA GLY A 4 4.48 -8.69 -10.35
C GLY A 4 3.24 -8.74 -9.43
N PRO A 5 2.64 -9.93 -9.19
CA PRO A 5 1.40 -10.02 -8.42
C PRO A 5 1.53 -9.57 -6.96
N LEU A 6 2.64 -9.90 -6.29
CA LEU A 6 2.85 -9.52 -4.89
C LEU A 6 3.06 -8.01 -4.75
N VAL A 7 3.85 -7.39 -5.64
CA VAL A 7 4.05 -5.93 -5.64
C VAL A 7 2.77 -5.20 -5.97
N LEU A 8 1.96 -5.72 -6.90
CA LEU A 8 0.66 -5.13 -7.22
C LEU A 8 -0.24 -5.15 -5.98
N LEU A 9 -0.37 -6.29 -5.30
CA LEU A 9 -1.14 -6.40 -4.06
C LEU A 9 -0.64 -5.43 -2.98
N ALA A 10 0.67 -5.39 -2.74
CA ALA A 10 1.28 -4.46 -1.80
C ALA A 10 0.94 -3.00 -2.14
N THR A 11 1.04 -2.64 -3.41
CA THR A 11 0.74 -1.28 -3.89
C THR A 11 -0.73 -0.92 -3.64
N LEU A 12 -1.66 -1.83 -3.93
CA LEU A 12 -3.09 -1.61 -3.71
C LEU A 12 -3.42 -1.44 -2.23
N ILE A 13 -2.78 -2.22 -1.35
CA ILE A 13 -2.95 -2.11 0.11
C ILE A 13 -2.39 -0.78 0.63
N ILE A 14 -1.24 -0.32 0.11
CA ILE A 14 -0.68 1.00 0.44
C ILE A 14 -1.62 2.11 -0.02
N MET A 15 -2.18 2.03 -1.23
CA MET A 15 -3.14 3.00 -1.77
C MET A 15 -4.42 3.06 -0.92
N ALA A 16 -4.97 1.89 -0.56
CA ALA A 16 -6.15 1.80 0.29
C ALA A 16 -5.89 2.41 1.68
N GLY A 17 -4.76 2.06 2.30
CA GLY A 17 -4.38 2.60 3.60
C GLY A 17 -4.18 4.11 3.56
N SER A 18 -3.38 4.60 2.62
CA SER A 18 -3.09 6.04 2.50
C SER A 18 -4.35 6.90 2.34
N SER A 19 -5.40 6.37 1.71
CA SER A 19 -6.70 7.05 1.63
C SER A 19 -7.39 7.25 2.99
N LEU A 20 -7.04 6.45 4.01
CA LEU A 20 -7.58 6.53 5.38
C LEU A 20 -6.81 7.51 6.27
N TRP A 21 -5.49 7.60 6.13
CA TRP A 21 -4.67 8.48 6.99
C TRP A 21 -4.38 9.86 6.38
N LEU A 22 -4.64 10.05 5.08
CA LEU A 22 -4.58 11.37 4.46
C LEU A 22 -5.79 12.21 4.89
N PRO A 23 -5.61 13.54 5.05
CA PRO A 23 -6.72 14.43 5.36
C PRO A 23 -7.77 14.36 4.25
N GLU A 24 -9.04 14.43 4.65
CA GLU A 24 -10.18 14.42 3.74
C GLU A 24 -10.06 15.51 2.66
N GLY A 25 -10.59 15.18 1.47
CA GLY A 25 -10.65 16.13 0.37
C GLY A 25 -11.76 17.17 0.58
N GLN A 26 -11.82 18.16 -0.31
CA GLN A 26 -12.88 19.19 -0.32
C GLN A 26 -14.30 18.60 -0.38
N ALA A 27 -14.42 17.40 -0.93
CA ALA A 27 -15.68 16.66 -1.02
C ALA A 27 -16.10 15.98 0.32
N GLN A 28 -15.38 16.18 1.43
CA GLN A 28 -15.64 15.55 2.74
C GLN A 28 -15.67 14.02 2.65
N VAL A 29 -14.83 13.46 1.77
CA VAL A 29 -14.62 12.02 1.61
C VAL A 29 -13.13 11.72 1.67
N ASN A 30 -12.81 10.46 1.94
CA ASN A 30 -11.44 9.94 1.94
C ASN A 30 -10.69 10.36 0.68
N ASN A 31 -9.51 10.95 0.88
CA ASN A 31 -8.72 11.51 -0.21
C ASN A 31 -7.97 10.42 -0.97
N PHE A 32 -8.68 9.80 -1.92
CA PHE A 32 -8.12 8.73 -2.76
C PHE A 32 -7.35 9.24 -3.99
N VAL A 33 -7.47 10.53 -4.34
CA VAL A 33 -6.86 11.10 -5.55
C VAL A 33 -5.33 11.08 -5.45
N ILE A 34 -4.79 11.54 -4.32
CA ILE A 34 -3.33 11.54 -4.08
C ILE A 34 -2.75 10.13 -4.26
N PRO A 35 -3.25 9.08 -3.56
CA PRO A 35 -2.66 7.76 -3.69
C PRO A 35 -2.94 7.09 -5.04
N VAL A 36 -4.04 7.40 -5.73
CA VAL A 36 -4.27 6.92 -7.11
C VAL A 36 -3.26 7.52 -8.09
N VAL A 37 -2.97 8.82 -8.00
CA VAL A 37 -1.98 9.48 -8.85
C VAL A 37 -0.57 8.95 -8.56
N LEU A 38 -0.27 8.64 -7.29
CA LEU A 38 1.02 8.07 -6.87
C LEU A 38 1.15 6.57 -7.11
N LEU A 39 0.05 5.85 -7.36
CA LEU A 39 0.03 4.41 -7.60
C LEU A 39 1.12 3.94 -8.59
N PRO A 40 1.28 4.52 -9.80
CA PRO A 40 2.32 4.08 -10.73
C PRO A 40 3.73 4.26 -10.16
N ALA A 41 3.98 5.33 -9.39
CA ALA A 41 5.28 5.56 -8.76
C ALA A 41 5.55 4.57 -7.62
N ILE A 42 4.57 4.31 -6.75
CA ILE A 42 4.67 3.33 -5.66
C ILE A 42 4.93 1.94 -6.25
N TRP A 43 4.15 1.55 -7.25
CA TRP A 43 4.30 0.28 -7.95
C TRP A 43 5.70 0.16 -8.57
N ALA A 44 6.14 1.17 -9.33
CA ALA A 44 7.43 1.14 -10.00
C ALA A 44 8.58 0.99 -9.00
N VAL A 45 8.57 1.75 -7.90
CA VAL A 45 9.59 1.66 -6.85
C VAL A 45 9.64 0.25 -6.26
N LEU A 46 8.49 -0.30 -5.86
CA LEU A 46 8.42 -1.64 -5.27
C LEU A 46 8.78 -2.74 -6.29
N PHE A 47 8.40 -2.57 -7.55
CA PHE A 47 8.68 -3.51 -8.63
C PHE A 47 10.18 -3.55 -8.93
N PHE A 48 10.80 -2.39 -9.16
CA PHE A 48 12.24 -2.30 -9.38
C PHE A 48 13.03 -2.80 -8.17
N TYR A 49 12.60 -2.46 -6.96
CA TYR A 49 13.22 -3.01 -5.74
C TYR A 49 13.13 -4.54 -5.71
N SER A 50 11.98 -5.12 -6.06
CA SER A 50 11.80 -6.57 -6.08
C SER A 50 12.64 -7.32 -7.12
N VAL A 51 13.01 -6.64 -8.21
CA VAL A 51 13.78 -7.21 -9.33
C VAL A 51 15.28 -6.97 -9.17
N LEU A 52 15.68 -5.81 -8.66
CA LEU A 52 17.10 -5.42 -8.53
C LEU A 52 17.74 -5.94 -7.24
N ASP A 53 16.95 -6.29 -6.23
CA ASP A 53 17.45 -6.78 -4.95
C ASP A 53 17.46 -8.31 -4.82
N ARG A 54 18.12 -8.82 -3.78
CA ARG A 54 18.08 -10.24 -3.39
C ARG A 54 16.64 -10.65 -3.07
N LEU A 55 16.15 -11.66 -3.78
CA LEU A 55 14.76 -12.15 -3.70
C LEU A 55 14.26 -12.32 -2.25
N GLY A 56 15.05 -12.95 -1.37
CA GLY A 56 14.65 -13.16 0.03
C GLY A 56 14.47 -11.86 0.81
N ARG A 57 15.40 -10.90 0.66
CA ARG A 57 15.33 -9.59 1.34
C ARG A 57 14.19 -8.75 0.79
N ALA A 58 14.06 -8.67 -0.53
CA ALA A 58 12.97 -7.97 -1.17
C ALA A 58 11.60 -8.50 -0.73
N SER A 59 11.45 -9.84 -0.69
CA SER A 59 10.20 -10.49 -0.29
C SER A 59 9.84 -10.16 1.16
N VAL A 60 10.80 -10.19 2.08
CA VAL A 60 10.57 -9.85 3.49
C VAL A 60 10.16 -8.39 3.65
N VAL A 61 10.85 -7.46 2.98
CA VAL A 61 10.52 -6.03 3.07
C VAL A 61 9.11 -5.74 2.52
N ILE A 62 8.78 -6.28 1.34
CA ILE A 62 7.46 -6.08 0.73
C ILE A 62 6.36 -6.72 1.60
N PHE A 63 6.63 -7.91 2.17
CA PHE A 63 5.70 -8.57 3.07
C PHE A 63 5.44 -7.74 4.33
N ILE A 64 6.48 -7.26 5.02
CA ILE A 64 6.34 -6.42 6.22
C ILE A 64 5.57 -5.15 5.89
N LEU A 65 5.92 -4.47 4.79
CA LEU A 65 5.24 -3.24 4.36
C LEU A 65 3.73 -3.48 4.13
N THR A 66 3.40 -4.60 3.48
CA THR A 66 2.02 -5.00 3.21
C THR A 66 1.27 -5.33 4.51
N ALA A 67 1.89 -6.12 5.39
CA ALA A 67 1.30 -6.54 6.65
C ALA A 67 1.03 -5.36 7.58
N VAL A 68 1.95 -4.38 7.65
CA VAL A 68 1.76 -3.15 8.44
C VAL A 68 0.57 -2.34 7.93
N HIS A 69 0.48 -2.08 6.63
CA HIS A 69 -0.66 -1.35 6.07
C HIS A 69 -1.98 -2.10 6.25
N ALA A 70 -1.99 -3.41 6.02
CA ALA A 70 -3.19 -4.23 6.23
C ALA A 70 -3.64 -4.22 7.70
N ALA A 71 -2.72 -4.31 8.66
CA ALA A 71 -3.02 -4.27 10.08
C ALA A 71 -3.60 -2.91 10.51
N LEU A 72 -3.03 -1.80 10.01
CA LEU A 72 -3.57 -0.46 10.28
C LEU A 72 -4.97 -0.28 9.69
N ILE A 73 -5.21 -0.80 8.48
CA ILE A 73 -6.54 -0.75 7.84
C ILE A 73 -7.53 -1.55 8.69
N ALA A 74 -7.16 -2.75 9.11
CA ALA A 74 -8.00 -3.59 9.96
C ALA A 74 -8.32 -2.90 11.29
N GLN A 75 -7.33 -2.29 11.95
CA GLN A 75 -7.56 -1.52 13.18
C GLN A 75 -8.54 -0.37 12.98
N HIS A 76 -8.38 0.40 11.90
CA HIS A 76 -9.29 1.50 11.59
C HIS A 76 -10.72 1.02 11.34
N LEU A 77 -10.88 -0.10 10.60
CA LEU A 77 -12.19 -0.71 10.37
C LEU A 77 -12.85 -1.22 11.66
N LEU A 78 -12.08 -1.81 12.58
CA LEU A 78 -12.59 -2.25 13.87
C LEU A 78 -13.03 -1.07 14.75
N GLN A 79 -12.30 0.04 14.72
CA GLN A 79 -12.67 1.27 15.44
C GLN A 79 -13.92 1.92 14.86
N ALA A 80 -14.10 1.90 13.54
CA ALA A 80 -15.25 2.49 12.86
C ALA A 80 -16.58 1.74 13.12
N GLN A 81 -16.53 0.53 13.68
CA GLN A 81 -17.72 -0.29 13.98
C GLN A 81 -18.25 -0.10 15.41
N GLN A 82 -17.55 0.64 16.27
CA GLN A 82 -17.92 0.92 17.66
C GLN A 82 -18.72 2.22 17.77
#